data_AF-A0A1M6FHI3-F1
#
_entry.id   AF-A0A1M6FHI3-F1
#
_cell.length_a   1.000
_cell.length_b   1.000
_cell.length_c   1.000
_cell.angle_alpha   90.00
_cell.angle_beta   90.00
_cell.angle_gamma   90.00
#
_symmetry.space_group_name_H-M   'P 1'
#
loop_
_entity.id
_entity.type
_entity.pdbx_description
1 polymer ?
#
loop_
_entity_poly.entity_id
_entity_poly.type
_entity_poly.pdbx_seq_one_letter_code
_entity_poly.pdbx_strand_id
1 'polypeptide(L)'
;MFDVFSIFKKKPAPKTERKPLNLPEVPADKMNPADIVQMLSEGTPIWTWTSIMDKYNYTAMLNMQGNCLDGFAMFRKEEDLLIKYVGVIGSDKKMIMKITEVQLFKNSNIMELFETELKDAYRVYYDDEHLTENLSFFCYDVTYDEMKKYLEGNRVMYISEDHFMKKPEAVTAESEEEAEV
;
A
#
# COMPACT_ATOMS: atom_id res chain seq x y z
N MET A 1 -26.94 40.85 -26.16
CA MET A 1 -25.94 41.18 -25.11
C MET A 1 -26.63 41.01 -23.77
N PHE A 2 -25.91 40.50 -22.77
CA PHE A 2 -26.32 40.02 -21.43
C PHE A 2 -26.58 38.50 -21.28
N ASP A 3 -25.45 37.82 -21.07
CA ASP A 3 -25.15 36.67 -20.19
C ASP A 3 -26.19 35.57 -19.92
N VAL A 4 -25.99 34.42 -20.58
CA VAL A 4 -26.60 33.11 -20.27
C VAL A 4 -25.51 32.09 -19.95
N PHE A 5 -24.60 32.43 -19.02
CA PHE A 5 -23.60 31.49 -18.50
C PHE A 5 -23.56 31.54 -16.97
N SER A 6 -24.62 31.04 -16.34
CA SER A 6 -24.58 30.65 -14.92
C SER A 6 -25.11 29.24 -14.79
N ILE A 7 -24.39 28.29 -15.39
CA ILE A 7 -24.67 26.85 -15.29
C ILE A 7 -23.52 26.25 -14.48
N PHE A 8 -23.83 25.97 -13.22
CA PHE A 8 -23.13 25.07 -12.30
C PHE A 8 -21.60 25.25 -12.22
N LYS A 9 -21.15 26.19 -11.39
CA LYS A 9 -19.83 26.09 -10.78
C LYS A 9 -19.78 24.78 -9.97
N LYS A 10 -19.19 23.72 -10.52
CA LYS A 10 -18.77 22.55 -9.73
C LYS A 10 -18.01 23.10 -8.54
N LYS A 11 -18.49 22.83 -7.32
CA LYS A 11 -17.72 23.13 -6.12
C LYS A 11 -16.37 22.41 -6.31
N PRO A 12 -15.23 23.12 -6.25
CA PRO A 12 -13.95 22.44 -6.29
C PRO A 12 -13.96 21.40 -5.19
N ALA A 13 -13.50 20.19 -5.49
CA ALA A 13 -13.29 19.16 -4.47
C ALA A 13 -12.55 19.84 -3.30
N PRO A 14 -12.97 19.58 -2.05
CA PRO A 14 -12.35 20.24 -0.91
C PRO A 14 -10.83 20.07 -1.05
N LYS A 15 -10.13 21.21 -1.14
CA LYS A 15 -8.68 21.24 -1.06
C LYS A 15 -8.36 20.88 0.39
N THR A 16 -8.35 19.59 0.71
CA THR A 16 -7.64 19.12 1.89
C THR A 16 -6.20 19.57 1.69
N GLU A 17 -5.74 20.48 2.54
CA GLU A 17 -4.33 20.83 2.60
C GLU A 17 -3.56 19.53 2.73
N ARG A 18 -2.75 19.19 1.72
CA ARG A 18 -1.87 18.04 1.76
C ARG A 18 -0.82 18.33 2.81
N LYS A 19 -0.99 17.77 4.01
CA LYS A 19 0.05 17.77 5.04
C LYS A 19 1.02 16.63 4.75
N PRO A 20 2.35 16.84 4.92
CA PRO A 20 3.29 15.73 4.91
C PRO A 20 2.85 14.66 5.91
N LEU A 21 2.89 13.41 5.48
CA LEU A 21 2.72 12.29 6.39
C LEU A 21 3.94 12.25 7.32
N ASN A 22 3.70 12.30 8.62
CA ASN A 22 4.76 12.27 9.62
C ASN A 22 4.57 11.04 10.50
N LEU A 23 5.14 9.92 10.08
CA LEU A 23 5.10 8.68 10.85
C LEU A 23 6.23 8.64 11.87
N PRO A 24 5.99 8.18 13.11
CA PRO A 24 7.05 7.95 14.07
C PRO A 24 8.00 6.83 13.60
N GLU A 25 9.30 7.01 13.85
CA GLU A 25 10.30 5.96 13.64
C GLU A 25 10.18 4.86 14.71
N VAL A 26 10.36 3.60 14.33
CA VAL A 26 10.41 2.49 15.28
C VAL A 26 11.65 2.68 16.18
N PRO A 27 11.46 2.74 17.51
CA PRO A 27 12.57 2.88 18.45
C PRO A 27 13.58 1.73 18.33
N ALA A 28 14.87 2.02 18.54
CA ALA A 28 15.95 1.05 18.38
C ALA A 28 15.83 -0.18 19.31
N ASP A 29 15.29 0.01 20.52
CA ASP A 29 15.00 -1.07 21.48
C ASP A 29 13.84 -1.97 21.03
N LYS A 30 12.93 -1.45 20.18
CA LYS A 30 11.84 -2.19 19.56
C LYS A 30 12.17 -2.74 18.17
N MET A 31 13.38 -2.50 17.67
CA MET A 31 13.81 -2.99 16.36
C MET A 31 14.30 -4.44 16.44
N ASN A 32 13.41 -5.35 16.85
CA ASN A 32 13.67 -6.79 16.93
C ASN A 32 12.44 -7.60 16.49
N PRO A 33 12.59 -8.89 16.10
CA PRO A 33 11.49 -9.66 15.55
C PRO A 33 10.26 -9.79 16.46
N ALA A 34 10.44 -9.85 17.79
CA ALA A 34 9.32 -10.04 18.71
C ALA A 34 8.40 -8.82 18.75
N ASP A 35 8.99 -7.62 18.84
CA ASP A 35 8.24 -6.36 18.80
C ASP A 35 7.57 -6.13 17.44
N ILE A 36 8.23 -6.51 16.34
CA ILE A 36 7.66 -6.42 14.98
C ILE A 36 6.46 -7.36 14.82
N VAL A 37 6.55 -8.59 15.33
CA VAL A 37 5.39 -9.51 15.36
C VAL A 37 4.25 -8.88 16.15
N GLN A 38 4.53 -8.27 17.30
CA GLN A 38 3.53 -7.65 18.15
C GLN A 38 2.82 -6.49 17.43
N MET A 39 3.58 -5.54 16.89
CA MET A 39 3.04 -4.38 16.15
C MET A 39 2.10 -4.81 15.03
N LEU A 40 2.54 -5.76 14.18
CA LEU A 40 1.72 -6.25 13.07
C LEU A 40 0.49 -7.03 13.56
N SER A 41 0.62 -7.78 14.67
CA SER A 41 -0.51 -8.52 15.26
C SER A 41 -1.59 -7.59 15.81
N GLU A 42 -1.18 -6.43 16.33
CA GLU A 42 -2.06 -5.34 16.80
C GLU A 42 -2.67 -4.54 15.64
N GLY A 43 -2.31 -4.85 14.39
CA GLY A 43 -2.82 -4.18 13.20
C GLY A 43 -2.07 -2.90 12.83
N THR A 44 -0.92 -2.64 13.45
CA THR A 44 -0.08 -1.47 13.16
C THR A 44 0.72 -1.72 11.87
N PRO A 45 0.51 -0.93 10.80
CA PRO A 45 1.33 -1.01 9.60
C PRO A 45 2.77 -0.57 9.88
N ILE A 46 3.73 -1.25 9.26
CA ILE A 46 5.15 -0.93 9.35
C ILE A 46 5.62 -0.43 8.00
N TRP A 47 6.28 0.71 7.98
CA TRP A 47 6.83 1.31 6.77
C TRP A 47 8.35 1.19 6.79
N THR A 48 8.93 0.81 5.67
CA THR A 48 10.38 0.86 5.46
C THR A 48 10.72 1.87 4.39
N TRP A 49 11.82 2.57 4.64
CA TRP A 49 12.51 3.34 3.62
C TRP A 49 13.88 2.72 3.42
N THR A 50 14.12 2.21 2.23
CA THR A 50 15.42 1.63 1.84
C THR A 50 16.14 2.59 0.89
N SER A 51 17.41 2.87 1.18
CA SER A 51 18.28 3.73 0.36
C SER A 51 19.40 2.87 -0.22
N ILE A 52 19.53 2.84 -1.56
CA ILE A 52 20.66 2.15 -2.22
C ILE A 52 22.00 2.83 -1.89
N MET A 53 21.96 4.12 -1.57
CA MET A 53 23.17 4.93 -1.37
C MET A 53 23.85 4.63 -0.03
N ASP A 54 23.09 4.24 0.99
CA ASP A 54 23.62 4.07 2.35
C ASP A 54 24.05 2.62 2.63
N LYS A 55 23.36 1.64 2.05
CA LYS A 55 23.71 0.22 2.12
C LYS A 55 23.27 -0.46 0.82
N TYR A 56 24.13 -1.32 0.27
CA TYR A 56 23.78 -2.17 -0.88
C TYR A 56 22.67 -3.14 -0.46
N ASN A 57 21.41 -2.75 -0.66
CA ASN A 57 20.23 -3.55 -0.37
C ASN A 57 19.64 -4.07 -1.70
N TYR A 58 19.62 -5.38 -1.88
CA TYR A 58 19.10 -6.03 -3.09
C TYR A 58 17.61 -5.70 -3.32
N THR A 59 16.82 -5.58 -2.25
CA THR A 59 15.42 -5.17 -2.36
C THR A 59 15.29 -3.72 -2.82
N ALA A 60 16.15 -2.82 -2.33
CA ALA A 60 16.18 -1.44 -2.79
C ALA A 60 16.49 -1.37 -4.30
N MET A 61 17.40 -2.20 -4.80
CA MET A 61 17.72 -2.33 -6.23
C MET A 61 16.52 -2.82 -7.06
N LEU A 62 15.78 -3.82 -6.58
CA LEU A 62 14.58 -4.32 -7.26
C LEU A 62 13.46 -3.26 -7.29
N ASN A 63 13.26 -2.53 -6.19
CA ASN A 63 12.27 -1.46 -6.12
C ASN A 63 12.58 -0.32 -7.09
N MET A 64 13.86 -0.01 -7.35
CA MET A 64 14.23 1.04 -8.31
C MET A 64 14.00 0.66 -9.79
N GLN A 65 13.83 -0.62 -10.12
CA GLN A 65 13.72 -1.08 -11.51
C GLN A 65 12.30 -0.99 -12.12
N GLY A 66 11.33 -0.34 -11.47
CA GLY A 66 9.92 -0.39 -11.89
C GLY A 66 9.11 0.92 -11.85
N ASN A 67 9.74 2.10 -11.88
CA ASN A 67 9.08 3.38 -11.53
C ASN A 67 8.51 3.40 -10.10
N CYS A 68 8.99 2.54 -9.19
CA CYS A 68 8.64 2.59 -7.79
C CYS A 68 9.43 3.72 -7.11
N LEU A 69 8.76 4.45 -6.23
CA LEU A 69 9.37 5.54 -5.47
C LEU A 69 10.36 4.97 -4.45
N ASP A 70 11.62 5.39 -4.54
CA ASP A 70 12.63 5.45 -3.48
C ASP A 70 12.58 4.35 -2.40
N GLY A 71 12.50 3.08 -2.79
CA GLY A 71 12.63 1.95 -1.87
C GLY A 71 11.64 1.98 -0.69
N PHE A 72 10.46 2.59 -0.87
CA PHE A 72 9.46 2.76 0.17
C PHE A 72 8.41 1.63 0.11
N ALA A 73 8.31 0.86 1.19
CA ALA A 73 7.39 -0.26 1.30
C ALA A 73 6.59 -0.20 2.61
N MET A 74 5.38 -0.76 2.59
CA MET A 74 4.54 -0.94 3.76
C MET A 74 4.26 -2.42 3.95
N PHE A 75 4.33 -2.88 5.19
CA PHE A 75 3.98 -4.22 5.60
C PHE A 75 2.79 -4.14 6.55
N ARG A 76 1.76 -4.92 6.24
CA ARG A 76 0.54 -4.97 7.04
C ARG A 76 0.07 -6.40 7.21
N LYS A 77 -0.52 -6.69 8.36
CA LYS A 77 -1.29 -7.90 8.57
C LYS A 77 -2.74 -7.67 8.17
N GLU A 78 -3.26 -8.53 7.31
CA GLU A 78 -4.67 -8.58 6.95
C GLU A 78 -5.18 -9.99 7.20
N GLU A 79 -6.08 -10.13 8.18
CA GLU A 79 -6.47 -11.43 8.74
C GLU A 79 -5.25 -12.27 9.18
N ASP A 80 -4.99 -13.39 8.50
CA ASP A 80 -3.85 -14.30 8.69
C ASP A 80 -2.79 -14.16 7.58
N LEU A 81 -2.82 -13.09 6.80
CA LEU A 81 -1.87 -12.76 5.75
C LEU A 81 -0.93 -11.63 6.17
N LEU A 82 0.32 -11.74 5.75
CA LEU A 82 1.30 -10.66 5.72
C LEU A 82 1.37 -10.13 4.29
N ILE A 83 1.10 -8.84 4.11
CA ILE A 83 1.03 -8.21 2.78
C ILE A 83 2.09 -7.11 2.69
N LYS A 84 2.88 -7.17 1.61
CA LYS A 84 3.83 -6.12 1.22
C LYS A 84 3.21 -5.24 0.15
N TYR A 85 3.22 -3.95 0.43
CA TYR A 85 2.82 -2.90 -0.48
C TYR A 85 4.02 -2.05 -0.86
N VAL A 86 4.12 -1.62 -2.11
CA VAL A 86 5.14 -0.69 -2.60
C VAL A 86 4.50 0.55 -3.20
N GLY A 87 5.12 1.71 -2.96
CA GLY A 87 4.67 2.97 -3.55
C GLY A 87 5.08 3.09 -5.01
N VAL A 88 4.12 3.34 -5.90
CA VAL A 88 4.37 3.65 -7.32
C VAL A 88 3.69 4.95 -7.74
N ILE A 89 4.20 5.59 -8.78
CA ILE A 89 3.54 6.76 -9.38
C ILE A 89 2.62 6.29 -10.50
N GLY A 90 1.31 6.50 -10.32
CA GLY A 90 0.32 6.26 -11.36
C GLY A 90 0.44 7.22 -12.53
N SER A 91 -0.23 6.88 -13.65
CA SER A 91 -0.27 7.73 -14.86
C SER A 91 -0.85 9.13 -14.63
N ASP A 92 -1.66 9.29 -13.58
CA ASP A 92 -2.23 10.57 -13.14
C ASP A 92 -1.32 11.35 -12.16
N LYS A 93 -0.06 10.90 -12.01
CA LYS A 93 0.96 11.47 -11.12
C LYS A 93 0.60 11.42 -9.64
N LYS A 94 -0.31 10.52 -9.23
CA LYS A 94 -0.57 10.24 -7.82
C LYS A 94 0.26 9.05 -7.36
N MET A 95 0.68 9.07 -6.09
CA MET A 95 1.25 7.90 -5.43
C MET A 95 0.14 6.87 -5.22
N ILE A 96 0.45 5.61 -5.50
CA ILE A 96 -0.44 4.46 -5.40
C ILE A 96 0.32 3.36 -4.66
N MET A 97 -0.31 2.72 -3.68
CA MET A 97 0.24 1.53 -3.04
C MET A 97 -0.13 0.28 -3.83
N LYS A 98 0.86 -0.49 -4.29
CA LYS A 98 0.69 -1.77 -5.01
C LYS A 98 1.06 -2.95 -4.12
N ILE A 99 0.22 -3.97 -3.97
CA ILE A 99 0.58 -5.27 -3.40
C ILE A 99 1.58 -5.90 -4.36
N THR A 100 2.70 -6.35 -3.83
CA THR A 100 3.72 -7.09 -4.59
C THR A 100 3.90 -8.50 -4.07
N GLU A 101 3.72 -8.70 -2.76
CA GLU A 101 3.97 -9.98 -2.11
C GLU A 101 2.93 -10.24 -1.04
N VAL A 102 2.45 -11.48 -1.00
CA VAL A 102 1.52 -11.98 0.02
C VAL A 102 2.09 -13.27 0.58
N GLN A 103 2.10 -13.38 1.90
CA GLN A 103 2.57 -14.55 2.65
C GLN A 103 1.61 -14.85 3.80
N LEU A 104 1.68 -16.05 4.37
CA LEU A 104 0.99 -16.34 5.63
C LEU A 104 1.65 -15.56 6.78
N PHE A 105 0.85 -15.01 7.69
CA PHE A 105 1.33 -14.37 8.91
C PHE A 105 1.81 -15.44 9.90
N LYS A 106 3.10 -15.79 9.82
CA LYS A 106 3.77 -16.79 10.67
C LYS A 106 5.14 -16.26 11.10
N ASN A 107 5.60 -16.65 12.28
CA ASN A 107 6.88 -16.19 12.83
C ASN A 107 8.07 -16.37 11.87
N SER A 108 8.11 -17.45 11.09
CA SER A 108 9.16 -17.67 10.08
C SER A 108 9.19 -16.59 9.00
N ASN A 109 8.03 -16.15 8.53
CA ASN A 109 7.92 -15.12 7.50
C ASN A 109 8.22 -13.73 8.09
N ILE A 110 7.90 -13.49 9.37
CA ILE A 110 8.27 -12.26 10.06
C ILE A 110 9.78 -12.19 10.34
N MET A 111 10.41 -13.33 10.66
CA MET A 111 11.87 -13.40 10.78
C MET A 111 12.56 -13.11 9.44
N GLU A 112 12.03 -13.65 8.34
CA GLU A 112 12.54 -13.35 6.99
C GLU A 112 12.37 -11.86 6.66
N LEU A 113 11.16 -11.30 6.85
CA LEU A 113 10.88 -9.87 6.72
C LEU A 113 11.90 -9.02 7.50
N PHE A 114 12.16 -9.38 8.75
CA PHE A 114 13.10 -8.66 9.60
C PHE A 114 14.51 -8.66 9.01
N GLU A 115 15.02 -9.83 8.61
CA GLU A 115 16.38 -9.99 8.09
C GLU A 115 16.57 -9.39 6.70
N THR A 116 15.54 -9.38 5.84
CA THR A 116 15.65 -8.93 4.45
C THR A 116 15.22 -7.49 4.22
N GLU A 117 14.23 -7.00 4.96
CA GLU A 117 13.61 -5.69 4.70
C GLU A 117 13.85 -4.69 5.82
N LEU A 118 13.80 -5.10 7.09
CA LEU A 118 13.76 -4.16 8.22
C LEU A 118 15.16 -3.83 8.76
N LYS A 119 15.98 -4.85 9.01
CA LYS A 119 17.28 -4.73 9.69
C LYS A 119 18.26 -3.80 8.96
N ASP A 120 18.20 -3.79 7.62
CA ASP A 120 19.05 -2.98 6.76
C ASP A 120 18.29 -1.83 6.07
N ALA A 121 17.07 -1.53 6.51
CA ALA A 121 16.38 -0.32 6.09
C ALA A 121 17.15 0.93 6.54
N TYR A 122 17.07 1.99 5.74
CA TYR A 122 17.59 3.30 6.14
C TYR A 122 16.78 3.86 7.32
N ARG A 123 15.45 3.69 7.26
CA ARG A 123 14.50 4.02 8.31
C ARG A 123 13.35 3.03 8.33
N VAL A 124 12.85 2.75 9.53
CA VAL A 124 11.63 1.96 9.77
C VAL A 124 10.69 2.83 10.58
N TYR A 125 9.45 2.95 10.11
CA TYR A 125 8.39 3.73 10.74
C TYR A 125 7.21 2.81 11.05
N TYR A 126 6.31 3.28 11.91
CA TYR A 126 5.05 2.59 12.20
C TYR A 126 3.89 3.59 12.14
N ASP A 127 2.69 3.09 11.83
CA ASP A 127 1.47 3.90 11.68
C ASP A 127 0.41 3.48 12.71
N ASP A 128 0.65 3.81 13.97
CA ASP A 128 -0.26 3.53 15.09
C ASP A 128 -1.56 4.36 15.04
N GLU A 129 -1.52 5.51 14.40
CA GLU A 129 -2.69 6.37 14.17
C GLU A 129 -3.48 6.00 12.91
N HIS A 130 -3.08 4.94 12.19
CA HIS A 130 -3.77 4.45 10.98
C HIS A 130 -3.94 5.54 9.89
N LEU A 131 -2.99 6.48 9.81
CA LEU A 131 -3.00 7.60 8.87
C LEU A 131 -2.92 7.13 7.42
N THR A 132 -2.43 5.91 7.19
CA THR A 132 -2.18 5.33 5.88
C THR A 132 -3.23 4.35 5.39
N GLU A 133 -4.24 4.00 6.20
CA GLU A 133 -5.29 3.04 5.82
C GLU A 133 -6.07 3.45 4.56
N ASN A 134 -6.22 4.76 4.36
CA ASN A 134 -6.94 5.34 3.24
C ASN A 134 -6.03 5.89 2.15
N LEU A 135 -4.71 5.67 2.22
CA LEU A 135 -3.84 5.91 1.07
C LEU A 135 -4.34 5.01 -0.04
N SER A 136 -5.00 5.63 -1.01
CA SER A 136 -5.49 4.99 -2.23
C SER A 136 -4.30 4.19 -2.81
N PHE A 137 -4.40 2.93 -3.23
CA PHE A 137 -5.44 2.25 -3.97
C PHE A 137 -5.25 0.72 -3.81
N PHE A 138 -6.26 0.01 -3.32
CA PHE A 138 -6.19 -1.44 -3.09
C PHE A 138 -6.97 -2.26 -4.15
N CYS A 139 -7.09 -1.78 -5.39
CA CYS A 139 -7.87 -2.51 -6.39
C CYS A 139 -7.01 -3.60 -7.05
N TYR A 140 -7.00 -4.77 -6.42
CA TYR A 140 -6.55 -6.02 -7.00
C TYR A 140 -7.78 -6.82 -7.42
N ASP A 141 -7.65 -7.62 -8.46
CA ASP A 141 -8.67 -8.62 -8.84
C ASP A 141 -8.54 -9.93 -8.07
N VAL A 142 -7.50 -10.06 -7.23
CA VAL A 142 -7.26 -11.23 -6.40
C VAL A 142 -7.95 -11.06 -5.05
N THR A 143 -8.79 -12.03 -4.71
CA THR A 143 -9.52 -12.09 -3.43
C THR A 143 -8.70 -12.73 -2.32
N TYR A 144 -9.09 -12.48 -1.07
CA TYR A 144 -8.50 -13.14 0.11
C TYR A 144 -8.48 -14.67 -0.02
N ASP A 145 -9.60 -15.27 -0.44
CA ASP A 145 -9.73 -16.72 -0.60
C ASP A 145 -8.77 -17.29 -1.66
N GLU A 146 -8.57 -16.57 -2.77
CA GLU A 146 -7.63 -16.96 -3.81
C GLU A 146 -6.18 -16.89 -3.31
N MET A 147 -5.80 -15.83 -2.59
CA MET A 147 -4.48 -15.71 -1.98
C MET A 147 -4.24 -16.84 -0.98
N LYS A 148 -5.22 -17.09 -0.09
CA LYS A 148 -5.12 -18.13 0.93
C LYS A 148 -4.96 -19.51 0.31
N LYS A 149 -5.79 -19.85 -0.68
CA LYS A 149 -5.72 -21.12 -1.40
C LYS A 149 -4.38 -21.31 -2.11
N TYR A 150 -3.85 -20.26 -2.73
CA TYR A 150 -2.52 -20.32 -3.37
C TYR A 150 -1.42 -20.65 -2.34
N LEU A 151 -1.50 -20.04 -1.15
CA LEU A 151 -0.53 -20.19 -0.07
C LEU A 151 -0.63 -21.52 0.70
N GLU A 152 -1.63 -22.35 0.44
CA GLU A 152 -1.68 -23.73 0.97
C GLU A 152 -0.55 -24.59 0.39
N GLY A 153 -0.16 -24.34 -0.86
CA GLY A 153 0.91 -25.05 -1.56
C GLY A 153 2.20 -24.25 -1.77
N ASN A 154 2.17 -22.94 -1.52
CA ASN A 154 3.27 -22.02 -1.84
C ASN A 154 3.64 -21.14 -0.65
N ARG A 155 4.92 -20.80 -0.54
CA ARG A 155 5.43 -19.96 0.56
C ARG A 155 5.02 -18.48 0.42
N VAL A 156 5.03 -17.98 -0.82
CA VAL A 156 4.82 -16.58 -1.17
C VAL A 156 4.04 -16.53 -2.48
N MET A 157 3.10 -15.60 -2.57
CA MET A 157 2.42 -15.23 -3.81
C MET A 157 2.95 -13.86 -4.23
N TYR A 158 3.51 -13.78 -5.44
CA TYR A 158 3.88 -12.52 -6.05
C TYR A 158 2.72 -12.01 -6.90
N ILE A 159 2.31 -10.76 -6.69
CA ILE A 159 1.24 -10.12 -7.45
C ILE A 159 1.89 -9.32 -8.59
N SER A 160 1.65 -9.76 -9.83
CA SER A 160 2.13 -9.08 -11.04
C SER A 160 1.23 -7.90 -11.43
N GLU A 161 1.68 -7.09 -12.39
CA GLU A 161 0.91 -5.94 -12.90
C GLU A 161 -0.43 -6.32 -13.52
N ASP A 162 -0.58 -7.56 -14.01
CA ASP A 162 -1.80 -8.06 -14.64
C ASP A 162 -3.00 -8.08 -13.69
N HIS A 163 -2.73 -8.14 -12.38
CA HIS A 163 -3.74 -8.14 -11.32
C HIS A 163 -4.12 -6.74 -10.83
N PHE A 164 -3.53 -5.69 -11.41
CA PHE A 164 -3.78 -4.32 -10.99
C PHE A 164 -4.94 -3.71 -11.76
N MET A 165 -6.13 -3.71 -11.13
CA MET A 165 -7.27 -2.98 -11.66
C MET A 165 -7.19 -1.52 -11.21
N LYS A 166 -7.07 -0.58 -12.15
CA LYS A 166 -7.50 0.78 -11.86
C LYS A 166 -8.99 0.72 -11.59
N LYS A 167 -9.45 1.14 -10.40
CA LYS A 167 -10.89 1.30 -10.14
C LYS A 167 -11.47 2.10 -11.31
N PRO A 168 -12.56 1.66 -11.96
CA PRO A 168 -13.27 2.54 -12.87
C PRO A 168 -13.62 3.81 -12.08
N GLU A 169 -13.31 4.97 -12.65
CA GLU A 169 -13.84 6.23 -12.12
C GLU A 169 -15.33 6.00 -11.91
N ALA A 170 -15.83 6.24 -10.70
CA ALA A 170 -17.21 5.93 -10.34
C ALA A 170 -18.12 6.40 -11.48
N VAL A 171 -18.64 5.44 -12.24
CA VAL A 171 -19.78 5.68 -13.11
C VAL A 171 -20.87 6.03 -12.12
N THR A 172 -21.18 7.31 -12.02
CA THR A 172 -22.41 7.76 -11.36
C THR A 172 -23.52 7.03 -12.08
N ALA A 173 -24.05 6.01 -11.41
CA ALA A 173 -25.14 5.18 -11.86
C ALA A 173 -26.37 6.07 -12.03
N GLU A 174 -26.77 6.30 -13.27
CA GLU A 174 -28.17 6.45 -13.66
C GLU A 174 -28.32 5.72 -15.00
N SER A 175 -28.35 4.38 -14.93
CA SER A 175 -28.99 3.55 -15.93
C SER A 175 -30.34 3.12 -15.37
N GLU A 176 -31.39 3.34 -16.17
CA GLU A 176 -32.76 2.81 -16.02
C GLU A 176 -33.53 3.50 -14.88
N GLU A 177 -34.58 4.29 -15.14
CA GLU A 177 -35.84 3.86 -15.74
C GLU A 177 -36.65 5.13 -16.08
N GLU A 178 -37.18 5.24 -17.29
CA GLU A 178 -38.54 5.78 -17.48
C GLU A 178 -39.07 5.24 -18.81
N ALA A 179 -39.55 3.99 -18.71
CA ALA A 179 -40.67 3.54 -19.51
C ALA A 179 -41.93 4.27 -19.02
N GLU A 180 -42.75 4.75 -19.96
CA GLU A 180 -44.18 5.10 -19.82
C GLU A 180 -44.52 6.12 -18.71
N VAL A 181 -44.98 7.36 -18.98
CA VAL A 181 -46.17 7.80 -19.74
C VAL A 181 -46.06 9.31 -19.98
#